data_AF-A0A0D6MIJ9-F1
#
_entry.id   AF-A0A0D6MIJ9-F1
#
_cell.length_a   1.000
_cell.length_b   1.000
_cell.length_c   1.000
_cell.angle_alpha   90.00
_cell.angle_beta   90.00
_cell.angle_gamma   90.00
#
_symmetry.space_group_name_H-M   'P 1'
#
loop_
_entity.id
_entity.type
_entity.pdbx_description
1 polymer ?
#
loop_
_entity_poly.entity_id
_entity_poly.type
_entity_poly.pdbx_seq_one_letter_code
_entity_poly.pdbx_strand_id
1 'polypeptide(L)'
;MLGGWWLDADIRIRNPEEFARLASGPYDQIFFTTDNNYIHNDFYGSAPSTPFLADCLLSLYRNCYLHGWLFIAYKTGPGVFNRAMNRAIFNHRRGMRPMAPTRMDDHLAFWDYIEDFDTPYKAALPSWQTA
;
A
#
# COMPACT_ATOMS: atom_id res chain seq x y z
N MET A 1 15.71 -2.28 -1.88
CA MET A 1 14.43 -3.00 -1.62
C MET A 1 14.09 -3.82 -2.84
N LEU A 2 13.53 -5.02 -2.67
CA LEU A 2 13.40 -6.01 -3.75
C LEU A 2 12.24 -5.73 -4.73
N GLY A 3 11.27 -4.89 -4.37
CA GLY A 3 10.08 -4.65 -5.20
C GLY A 3 9.18 -5.89 -5.25
N GLY A 4 8.33 -5.96 -6.27
CA GLY A 4 7.34 -7.00 -6.48
C GLY A 4 5.94 -6.61 -6.02
N TRP A 5 5.10 -7.62 -5.85
CA TRP A 5 3.72 -7.48 -5.40
C TRP A 5 3.61 -7.90 -3.94
N TRP A 6 2.97 -7.04 -3.15
CA TRP A 6 2.50 -7.37 -1.82
C TRP A 6 1.03 -7.79 -1.89
N LEU A 7 0.70 -8.85 -1.17
CA LEU A 7 -0.64 -9.39 -1.04
C LEU A 7 -0.77 -9.84 0.43
N ASP A 8 -1.73 -9.27 1.15
CA ASP A 8 -1.96 -9.62 2.54
C ASP A 8 -2.42 -11.08 2.69
N ALA A 9 -2.21 -11.65 3.86
CA ALA A 9 -2.36 -13.09 4.11
C ALA A 9 -3.82 -13.57 4.14
N ASP A 10 -4.78 -12.66 4.01
CA ASP A 10 -6.23 -12.88 4.07
C ASP A 10 -6.97 -12.53 2.77
N ILE A 11 -6.22 -12.17 1.73
CA ILE A 11 -6.74 -11.90 0.40
C ILE A 11 -6.03 -12.78 -0.63
N ARG A 12 -6.71 -13.06 -1.75
CA ARG A 12 -6.13 -13.81 -2.87
C ARG A 12 -6.42 -13.16 -4.19
N ILE A 13 -5.61 -13.47 -5.20
CA ILE A 13 -5.85 -13.02 -6.57
C ILE A 13 -7.15 -13.65 -7.07
N ARG A 14 -8.11 -12.80 -7.42
CA ARG A 14 -9.43 -13.20 -7.93
C ARG A 14 -9.35 -13.61 -9.40
N ASN A 15 -8.65 -12.80 -10.20
CA ASN A 15 -8.51 -12.99 -11.63
C ASN A 15 -7.03 -12.93 -12.04
N PRO A 16 -6.35 -14.08 -12.20
CA PRO A 16 -4.95 -14.14 -12.59
C PRO A 16 -4.64 -13.46 -13.94
N GLU A 17 -5.58 -13.47 -14.89
CA GLU A 17 -5.37 -12.85 -16.20
C GLU A 17 -5.38 -11.32 -16.10
N GLU A 18 -6.35 -10.74 -15.40
CA GLU A 18 -6.39 -9.29 -15.16
C GLU A 18 -5.21 -8.83 -14.30
N PHE A 19 -4.83 -9.63 -13.30
CA PHE A 19 -3.62 -9.37 -12.52
C PHE A 19 -2.36 -9.39 -13.39
N ALA A 20 -2.21 -10.37 -14.29
CA ALA A 20 -1.06 -10.43 -15.20
C ALA A 20 -1.01 -9.21 -16.12
N ARG A 21 -2.16 -8.75 -16.63
CA ARG A 21 -2.24 -7.51 -17.43
C ARG A 21 -1.83 -6.29 -16.61
N LEU A 22 -2.33 -6.17 -15.38
CA LEU A 22 -1.97 -5.10 -14.45
C LEU A 22 -0.45 -5.10 -14.18
N ALA A 23 0.12 -6.27 -13.87
CA ALA A 23 1.54 -6.45 -13.58
C ALA A 23 2.46 -6.22 -14.78
N SER A 24 1.95 -6.37 -16.01
CA SER A 24 2.69 -6.11 -17.25
C SER A 24 2.64 -4.64 -17.72
N GLY A 25 1.92 -3.77 -17.00
CA GLY A 25 1.76 -2.36 -17.35
C GLY A 25 3.06 -1.54 -17.25
N PRO A 26 3.11 -0.33 -17.82
CA PRO A 26 4.30 0.52 -17.87
C PRO A 26 4.56 1.28 -16.55
N TYR A 27 3.98 0.85 -15.44
CA TYR A 27 4.02 1.57 -14.17
C TYR A 27 5.04 0.94 -13.23
N ASP A 28 5.90 1.77 -12.64
CA ASP A 28 6.84 1.34 -11.61
C ASP A 28 6.12 1.10 -10.27
N GLN A 29 4.95 1.69 -10.07
CA GLN A 29 4.19 1.58 -8.84
C GLN A 29 2.70 1.51 -9.11
N ILE A 30 2.01 0.61 -8.42
CA ILE A 30 0.58 0.41 -8.54
C ILE A 30 0.00 0.34 -7.14
N PHE A 31 -0.90 1.28 -6.85
CA PHE A 31 -1.57 1.40 -5.57
C PHE A 31 -3.08 1.49 -5.77
N PHE A 32 -3.80 1.24 -4.70
CA PHE A 32 -5.25 1.33 -4.65
C PHE A 32 -5.66 2.20 -3.47
N THR A 33 -6.72 2.99 -3.63
CA THR A 33 -7.30 3.74 -2.52
C THR A 33 -8.47 3.02 -1.88
N THR A 34 -8.67 3.22 -0.58
CA THR A 34 -9.90 2.91 0.13
C THR A 34 -11.01 3.88 -0.29
N ASP A 35 -12.24 3.59 0.10
CA ASP A 35 -13.40 4.49 -0.05
C ASP A 35 -13.15 5.90 0.53
N ASN A 36 -12.36 6.00 1.59
CA ASN A 36 -11.94 7.22 2.27
C ASN A 36 -10.61 7.81 1.76
N ASN A 37 -10.15 7.43 0.57
CA ASN A 37 -8.94 7.94 -0.08
C ASN A 37 -7.61 7.67 0.66
N TYR A 38 -7.56 6.64 1.51
CA TYR A 38 -6.30 6.13 2.04
C TYR A 38 -5.70 5.12 1.08
N ILE A 39 -4.37 5.01 0.98
CA ILE A 39 -3.73 3.98 0.16
C ILE A 39 -3.80 2.64 0.91
N HIS A 40 -4.34 1.61 0.26
CA HIS A 40 -4.31 0.24 0.76
C HIS A 40 -2.86 -0.21 0.99
N ASN A 41 -2.59 -0.73 2.18
CA ASN A 41 -1.34 -1.44 2.49
C ASN A 41 -1.47 -2.96 2.31
N ASP A 42 -2.64 -3.44 1.89
CA ASP A 42 -2.98 -4.87 1.86
C ASP A 42 -2.64 -5.48 0.49
N PHE A 43 -2.74 -4.70 -0.59
CA PHE A 43 -2.34 -5.12 -1.93
C PHE A 43 -1.75 -3.95 -2.73
N TYR A 44 -0.52 -4.11 -3.21
CA TYR A 44 0.18 -3.11 -4.02
C TYR A 44 1.35 -3.70 -4.81
N GLY A 45 1.76 -3.02 -5.87
CA GLY A 45 2.94 -3.38 -6.68
C GLY A 45 3.97 -2.25 -6.68
N SER A 46 5.25 -2.59 -6.61
CA SER A 46 6.34 -1.62 -6.76
C SER A 46 7.57 -2.24 -7.43
N ALA A 47 8.23 -1.47 -8.28
CA ALA A 47 9.56 -1.75 -8.78
C ALA A 47 10.57 -1.82 -7.61
N PRO A 48 11.71 -2.52 -7.79
CA PRO A 48 12.78 -2.51 -6.81
C PRO A 48 13.33 -1.11 -6.59
N SER A 49 13.77 -0.84 -5.36
CA SER A 49 14.49 0.38 -4.97
C SER A 49 13.76 1.70 -5.27
N THR A 50 12.43 1.71 -5.25
CA THR A 50 11.66 2.96 -5.39
C THR A 50 11.89 3.88 -4.19
N PRO A 51 12.03 5.21 -4.41
CA PRO A 51 12.12 6.17 -3.32
C PRO A 51 10.90 6.18 -2.39
N PHE A 52 9.73 5.79 -2.91
CA PHE A 52 8.49 5.68 -2.16
C PHE A 52 8.59 4.63 -1.04
N LEU A 53 8.98 3.40 -1.36
CA LEU A 53 9.11 2.35 -0.35
C LEU A 53 10.19 2.70 0.68
N ALA A 54 11.25 3.42 0.27
CA ALA A 54 12.26 3.94 1.19
C ALA A 54 11.66 4.90 2.24
N ASP A 55 10.76 5.79 1.82
CA ASP A 55 10.04 6.68 2.74
C ASP A 55 9.07 5.89 3.64
N CYS A 56 8.38 4.88 3.09
CA CYS A 56 7.53 3.98 3.88
C CYS A 56 8.33 3.28 4.99
N LEU A 57 9.46 2.65 4.67
CA LEU A 57 10.32 1.99 5.67
C LEU A 57 10.86 2.96 6.72
N LEU A 58 11.28 4.16 6.31
CA LEU A 58 11.76 5.17 7.25
C LEU A 58 10.63 5.61 8.21
N SER A 59 9.43 5.80 7.68
CA SER A 59 8.25 6.15 8.47
C SER A 59 7.88 5.02 9.42
N LEU A 60 7.85 3.76 8.96
CA LEU A 60 7.63 2.57 9.79
C LEU A 60 8.62 2.49 10.94
N TYR A 61 9.92 2.57 10.62
CA TYR A 61 10.99 2.52 11.61
C TYR A 61 10.83 3.61 12.67
N ARG A 62 10.64 4.86 12.25
CA ARG A 62 10.47 5.99 13.18
C ARG A 62 9.19 5.87 14.02
N ASN A 63 8.07 5.48 13.40
CA ASN A 63 6.81 5.31 14.10
C ASN A 63 6.93 4.22 15.16
N CYS A 64 7.51 3.06 14.82
CA CYS A 64 7.69 1.96 15.77
C CYS A 64 8.70 2.28 16.87
N TYR A 65 9.79 2.99 16.56
CA TYR A 65 10.85 3.31 17.51
C TYR A 65 10.49 4.45 18.46
N LEU A 66 9.93 5.55 17.94
CA LEU A 66 9.65 6.76 18.71
C LEU A 66 8.21 6.87 19.22
N HIS A 67 7.27 6.20 18.56
CA HIS A 67 5.83 6.40 18.75
C HIS A 67 5.12 5.05 18.94
N GLY A 68 5.56 4.27 19.93
CA GLY A 68 5.02 2.93 20.20
C GLY A 68 3.51 2.88 20.43
N TRP A 69 2.92 3.96 20.94
CA TRP A 69 1.50 4.14 21.26
C TRP A 69 0.63 4.58 20.08
N LEU A 70 1.23 4.83 18.92
CA LEU A 70 0.53 5.37 17.77
C LEU A 70 -0.45 4.33 17.21
N PHE A 71 -1.66 4.77 16.88
CA PHE A 71 -2.71 3.90 16.34
C PHE A 71 -2.22 3.13 15.10
N ILE A 72 -2.61 1.86 14.97
CA ILE A 72 -1.97 0.92 14.04
C ILE A 72 -2.04 1.39 12.58
N ALA A 73 -3.16 1.98 12.16
CA ALA A 73 -3.32 2.51 10.80
C ALA A 73 -2.30 3.62 10.48
N TYR A 74 -1.88 4.39 11.47
CA TYR A 74 -0.86 5.43 11.31
C TYR A 74 0.56 4.92 11.58
N LYS A 75 0.68 3.82 12.35
CA LYS A 75 1.97 3.25 12.77
C LYS A 75 2.55 2.37 11.68
N THR A 76 1.78 1.39 11.22
CA THR A 76 2.18 0.40 10.22
C THR A 76 1.21 0.23 9.06
N GLY A 77 0.00 0.77 9.15
CA GLY A 77 -1.02 0.67 8.12
C GLY A 77 -1.01 1.80 7.07
N PRO A 78 -2.19 2.19 6.54
CA PRO A 78 -2.31 3.10 5.39
C PRO A 78 -1.65 4.47 5.55
N GLY A 79 -1.55 4.97 6.79
CA GLY A 79 -0.97 6.29 7.08
C GLY A 79 0.50 6.41 6.67
N VAL A 80 1.24 5.31 6.69
CA VAL A 80 2.64 5.25 6.21
C VAL A 80 2.69 5.52 4.70
N PHE A 81 1.84 4.85 3.94
CA PHE A 81 1.76 4.98 2.48
C PHE A 81 1.27 6.37 2.08
N ASN A 82 0.24 6.90 2.74
CA ASN A 82 -0.25 8.25 2.50
C ASN A 82 0.83 9.31 2.75
N ARG A 83 1.64 9.15 3.81
CA ARG A 83 2.76 10.07 4.09
C ARG A 83 3.81 10.02 2.99
N ALA A 84 4.20 8.81 2.56
CA ALA A 84 5.17 8.64 1.49
C ALA A 84 4.67 9.23 0.16
N MET A 85 3.39 9.02 -0.19
CA MET A 85 2.80 9.55 -1.41
C MET A 85 2.75 11.08 -1.38
N ASN A 86 2.28 11.67 -0.29
CA ASN A 86 2.22 13.12 -0.14
C ASN A 86 3.62 13.76 -0.27
N ARG A 87 4.65 13.14 0.30
CA ARG A 87 6.04 13.61 0.14
C ARG A 87 6.53 13.45 -1.30
N ALA A 88 6.22 12.35 -1.96
CA ALA A 88 6.57 12.13 -3.37
C ALA A 88 5.95 13.21 -4.26
N ILE A 89 4.65 13.46 -4.12
CA ILE A 89 3.92 14.50 -4.85
C ILE A 89 4.52 15.89 -4.56
N PHE A 90 4.76 16.22 -3.29
CA PHE A 90 5.35 17.50 -2.91
C PHE A 90 6.71 17.72 -3.55
N ASN A 91 7.62 16.73 -3.45
CA ASN A 91 8.95 16.81 -4.01
C ASN A 91 8.93 16.92 -5.54
N HIS A 92 8.01 16.20 -6.20
CA HIS A 92 7.82 16.29 -7.64
C HIS A 92 7.34 17.67 -8.08
N ARG A 93 6.31 18.20 -7.41
CA ARG A 93 5.78 19.56 -7.69
C ARG A 93 6.80 20.66 -7.43
N ARG A 94 7.77 20.43 -6.55
CA ARG A 94 8.87 21.36 -6.27
C ARG A 94 10.09 21.17 -7.18
N GLY A 95 10.06 20.22 -8.12
CA GLY A 95 11.20 19.90 -8.98
C GLY A 95 12.40 19.29 -8.24
N MET A 96 12.22 18.86 -6.99
CA MET A 96 13.30 18.32 -6.17
C MET A 96 13.64 16.87 -6.55
N ARG A 97 12.62 16.09 -6.92
CA ARG A 97 12.78 14.70 -7.36
C ARG A 97 11.61 14.30 -8.25
N PRO A 98 11.83 13.64 -9.40
CA PRO A 98 10.74 13.11 -10.20
C PRO A 98 9.98 12.02 -9.44
N MET A 99 8.66 11.97 -9.64
CA MET A 99 7.85 10.85 -9.18
C MET A 99 8.01 9.69 -10.17
N ALA A 100 8.19 8.48 -9.67
CA ALA A 100 8.19 7.30 -10.54
C ALA A 100 6.80 7.13 -11.18
N PRO A 101 6.71 6.56 -12.40
CA PRO A 101 5.43 6.21 -13.03
C PRO A 101 4.53 5.45 -12.06
N THR A 102 3.46 6.09 -11.62
CA THR A 102 2.58 5.57 -10.58
C THR A 102 1.16 5.50 -11.12
N ARG A 103 0.55 4.32 -11.00
CA ARG A 103 -0.88 4.12 -11.16
C ARG A 103 -1.54 4.10 -9.79
N MET A 104 -2.64 4.84 -9.66
CA MET A 104 -3.47 4.89 -8.46
C MET A 104 -4.90 4.61 -8.89
N ASP A 105 -5.39 3.43 -8.55
CA ASP A 105 -6.77 3.04 -8.81
C ASP A 105 -7.61 3.20 -7.53
N ASP A 106 -8.94 3.17 -7.66
CA ASP A 106 -9.85 3.36 -6.53
C ASP A 106 -10.27 2.04 -5.85
N HIS A 107 -11.07 2.18 -4.80
CA HIS A 107 -11.56 1.06 -4.01
C HIS A 107 -12.47 0.09 -4.78
N LEU A 108 -13.07 0.51 -5.90
CA LEU A 108 -13.88 -0.38 -6.71
C LEU A 108 -12.97 -1.28 -7.55
N ALA A 109 -11.97 -0.67 -8.20
CA ALA A 109 -10.98 -1.38 -8.98
C ALA A 109 -10.14 -2.37 -8.15
N PHE A 110 -9.95 -2.10 -6.85
CA PHE A 110 -9.28 -3.02 -5.92
C PHE A 110 -9.91 -4.44 -5.96
N TRP A 111 -11.24 -4.52 -5.93
CA TRP A 111 -12.01 -5.77 -5.91
C TRP A 111 -12.09 -6.49 -7.26
N ASP A 112 -11.60 -5.86 -8.34
CA ASP A 112 -11.46 -6.52 -9.64
C ASP A 112 -10.27 -7.50 -9.65
N TYR A 113 -9.25 -7.23 -8.81
CA TYR A 113 -8.00 -8.00 -8.80
C TYR A 113 -7.92 -9.01 -7.64
N ILE A 114 -8.51 -8.68 -6.50
CA ILE A 114 -8.43 -9.50 -5.28
C ILE A 114 -9.81 -9.88 -4.75
N GLU A 115 -9.86 -10.94 -3.96
CA GLU A 115 -11.03 -11.33 -3.19
C GLU A 115 -10.61 -11.76 -1.78
N ASP A 116 -11.47 -11.46 -0.81
CA ASP A 116 -11.33 -11.98 0.55
C ASP A 116 -11.54 -13.50 0.54
N PHE A 117 -10.82 -14.19 1.41
CA PHE A 117 -11.13 -15.58 1.74
C PHE A 117 -11.25 -15.76 3.25
N ASP A 118 -11.98 -16.81 3.64
CA ASP A 118 -12.24 -17.05 5.05
C ASP A 118 -10.94 -17.35 5.81
N THR A 119 -10.65 -16.50 6.79
CA THR A 119 -9.46 -16.58 7.64
C THR A 119 -9.89 -16.75 9.09
N PRO A 120 -9.80 -17.98 9.65
CA PRO A 120 -10.32 -18.29 10.99
C PRO A 120 -9.78 -17.40 12.12
N TYR A 121 -8.61 -16.77 11.94
CA TYR A 121 -8.01 -15.90 12.95
C TYR A 121 -8.73 -14.55 13.12
N LYS A 122 -9.43 -14.05 12.08
CA LYS A 122 -10.16 -12.77 12.17
C LYS A 122 -11.34 -12.83 13.14
N ALA A 123 -11.92 -14.00 13.34
CA ALA A 123 -12.98 -14.22 14.31
C ALA A 123 -12.46 -14.34 15.76
N ALA A 124 -11.16 -14.62 15.94
CA ALA A 124 -10.55 -14.93 17.24
C ALA A 124 -9.77 -13.75 17.86
N LEU A 125 -9.43 -12.73 17.08
CA LEU A 125 -8.65 -11.57 17.53
C LEU A 125 -9.49 -10.29 17.50
N PRO A 126 -9.25 -9.33 18.44
CA PRO A 126 -9.89 -8.02 18.38
C PRO A 126 -9.64 -7.36 17.01
N SER A 127 -10.70 -6.90 16.34
CA SER A 127 -10.55 -6.20 15.07
C SER A 127 -9.74 -4.93 15.27
N TRP A 128 -8.71 -4.73 14.45
CA TRP A 128 -7.90 -3.51 14.48
C TRP A 128 -8.73 -2.25 14.16
N GLN A 129 -9.91 -2.40 13.57
CA GLN A 129 -10.88 -1.33 13.32
C GLN A 129 -11.60 -0.87 14.60
N THR A 130 -11.51 -1.63 15.70
CA THR A 130 -12.21 -1.35 16.97
C THR A 130 -11.31 -0.81 18.09
N ALA A 131 -10.03 -0.56 17.80
CA ALA A 131 -9.07 -0.01 18.75
C ALA A 131 -8.98 1.52 18.71
#